data_AF-A0A7Z0TJZ2-F1
#
_entry.id   AF-A0A7Z0TJZ2-F1
#
_cell.length_a   1.000
_cell.length_b   1.000
_cell.length_c   1.000
_cell.angle_alpha   90.00
_cell.angle_beta   90.00
_cell.angle_gamma   90.00
#
_symmetry.space_group_name_H-M   'P 1'
#
loop_
_entity.id
_entity.type
_entity.pdbx_description
1 polymer ?
#
loop_
_entity_poly.entity_id
_entity_poly.type
_entity_poly.pdbx_seq_one_letter_code
_entity_poly.pdbx_strand_id
1 'polypeptide(L)'
;MNDIEAASGEGYDAVVVGSGFAGSWAAKELTEAGVRTLVLEAGPPRRAEEIPDRAVSYAAAAAGDDGASWPRQPVQSGHFHFRPRGPHLFVDDVEHAYETPPDRSYTWIRGMQVGGRSLVWGGSALRLSRFETEAGDVDGASLRWPVRYEDLAGAYDRVEELLGLRGTPEEDLPQLPHGRFRGEPPVLTPAESDFRRSYRRPGTRPVPVRYVPADPGA
;
A
#
# COMPACT_ATOMS: atom_id res chain seq x y z
N MET A 1 -3.42 22.99 -18.05
CA MET A 1 -4.24 23.36 -16.89
C MET A 1 -5.63 22.87 -17.24
N ASN A 2 -6.12 21.81 -16.60
CA ASN A 2 -7.51 21.40 -16.81
C ASN A 2 -8.36 22.51 -16.19
N ASP A 3 -9.19 23.18 -16.99
CA ASP A 3 -10.16 24.12 -16.46
C ASP A 3 -11.12 23.34 -15.57
N ILE A 4 -10.99 23.53 -14.25
CA ILE A 4 -11.96 23.03 -13.28
C ILE A 4 -13.12 24.01 -13.34
N GLU A 5 -14.10 23.72 -14.20
CA GLU A 5 -15.41 24.36 -14.09
C GLU A 5 -16.02 23.92 -12.76
N ALA A 6 -15.86 24.74 -11.73
CA ALA A 6 -16.57 24.55 -10.48
C ALA A 6 -18.07 24.69 -10.80
N ALA A 7 -18.78 23.57 -10.82
CA ALA A 7 -20.24 23.59 -10.95
C ALA A 7 -20.81 24.51 -9.86
N SER A 8 -21.59 25.51 -10.25
CA SER A 8 -22.31 26.35 -9.31
C SER A 8 -23.36 25.50 -8.60
N GLY A 9 -23.17 25.30 -7.30
CA GLY A 9 -24.01 24.43 -6.48
C GLY A 9 -23.79 24.70 -5.00
N GLU A 10 -24.54 24.00 -4.16
CA GLU A 10 -24.32 24.01 -2.71
C GLU A 10 -22.88 23.50 -2.44
N GLY A 11 -22.03 24.33 -1.84
CA GLY A 11 -20.59 24.03 -1.64
C GLY A 11 -20.31 22.75 -0.85
N TYR A 12 -19.05 22.34 -0.67
CA TYR A 12 -18.71 21.10 0.04
C TYR A 12 -18.52 21.33 1.54
N ASP A 13 -18.85 20.31 2.35
CA ASP A 13 -18.67 20.34 3.80
C ASP A 13 -17.25 19.92 4.20
N ALA A 14 -16.60 19.09 3.37
CA ALA A 14 -15.22 18.63 3.57
C ALA A 14 -14.46 18.57 2.23
N VAL A 15 -13.14 18.77 2.31
CA VAL A 15 -12.22 18.61 1.18
C VAL A 15 -11.11 17.65 1.57
N VAL A 16 -10.96 16.58 0.80
CA VAL A 16 -9.86 15.61 0.91
C VAL A 16 -8.86 15.88 -0.21
N VAL A 17 -7.60 16.10 0.14
CA VAL A 17 -6.52 16.36 -0.84
C VAL A 17 -5.66 15.10 -0.97
N GLY A 18 -5.71 14.50 -2.15
CA GLY A 18 -5.06 13.24 -2.51
C GLY A 18 -6.02 12.06 -2.43
N SER A 19 -6.07 11.27 -3.49
CA SER A 19 -6.96 10.10 -3.64
C SER A 19 -6.26 8.76 -3.39
N GLY A 20 -5.11 8.77 -2.70
CA GLY A 20 -4.40 7.56 -2.27
C GLY A 20 -5.18 6.74 -1.23
N PHE A 21 -4.56 5.69 -0.67
CA PHE A 21 -5.18 4.84 0.36
C PHE A 21 -5.91 5.61 1.47
N ALA A 22 -5.20 6.54 2.12
CA ALA A 22 -5.76 7.30 3.24
C ALA A 22 -6.88 8.25 2.81
N GLY A 23 -6.69 8.97 1.70
CA GLY A 23 -7.68 9.92 1.20
C GLY A 23 -8.95 9.25 0.69
N SER A 24 -8.81 8.13 -0.04
CA SER A 24 -9.95 7.33 -0.48
C SER A 24 -10.72 6.73 0.71
N TRP A 25 -10.03 6.27 1.77
CA TRP A 25 -10.71 5.80 2.98
C TRP A 25 -11.43 6.94 3.71
N ALA A 26 -10.77 8.08 3.89
CA ALA A 26 -11.38 9.25 4.52
C ALA A 26 -12.63 9.73 3.75
N ALA A 27 -12.53 9.81 2.42
CA ALA A 27 -13.67 10.17 1.56
C ALA A 27 -14.82 9.17 1.68
N LYS A 28 -14.54 7.87 1.77
CA LYS A 28 -15.55 6.84 2.01
C LYS A 28 -16.25 7.05 3.36
N GLU A 29 -15.51 7.15 4.45
CA GLU A 29 -16.08 7.32 5.80
C GLU A 29 -16.92 8.60 5.91
N LEU A 30 -16.43 9.71 5.34
CA LEU A 30 -17.15 10.98 5.33
C LEU A 30 -18.46 10.90 4.52
N THR A 31 -18.40 10.31 3.32
CA THR A 31 -19.59 10.22 2.46
C THR A 31 -20.63 9.25 2.99
N GLU A 32 -20.22 8.12 3.59
CA GLU A 32 -21.14 7.19 4.28
C GLU A 32 -21.81 7.83 5.50
N ALA A 33 -21.15 8.79 6.15
CA ALA A 33 -21.74 9.61 7.21
C ALA A 33 -22.63 10.76 6.69
N GLY A 34 -22.82 10.87 5.36
CA GLY A 34 -23.66 11.90 4.73
C GLY A 34 -22.96 13.26 4.50
N VAL A 35 -21.64 13.34 4.67
CA VAL A 35 -20.86 14.57 4.47
C VAL A 35 -20.57 14.79 2.98
N ARG A 36 -20.93 15.97 2.44
CA ARG A 36 -20.66 16.30 1.03
C ARG A 36 -19.18 16.61 0.87
N THR A 37 -18.46 15.67 0.27
CA THR A 37 -17.00 15.65 0.28
C THR A 37 -16.45 15.85 -1.14
N LEU A 38 -15.55 16.83 -1.30
CA LEU A 38 -14.75 17.00 -2.51
C LEU A 38 -13.41 16.29 -2.36
N VAL A 39 -13.04 15.47 -3.34
CA VAL A 39 -11.70 14.87 -3.42
C VAL A 39 -10.91 15.56 -4.52
N LEU A 40 -9.75 16.13 -4.17
CA LEU A 40 -8.83 16.74 -5.12
C LEU A 40 -7.63 15.81 -5.33
N GLU A 41 -7.36 15.45 -6.58
CA GLU A 41 -6.18 14.67 -6.97
C GLU A 41 -5.36 15.49 -7.98
N ALA A 42 -4.03 15.51 -7.78
CA ALA A 42 -3.13 16.24 -8.67
C ALA A 42 -2.95 15.53 -10.00
N GLY A 43 -3.00 14.20 -9.98
CA GLY A 43 -2.83 13.36 -11.16
C GLY A 43 -4.12 13.04 -11.92
N PRO A 44 -3.99 12.46 -13.13
CA PRO A 44 -5.15 12.09 -13.93
C PRO A 44 -5.87 10.85 -13.34
N PRO A 45 -7.14 10.61 -13.72
CA PRO A 45 -7.74 9.29 -13.53
C PRO A 45 -6.96 8.20 -14.28
N ARG A 46 -7.18 6.94 -13.91
CA ARG A 46 -6.68 5.76 -14.62
C ARG A 46 -7.82 4.82 -14.91
N ARG A 47 -7.85 4.25 -16.11
CA ARG A 47 -8.76 3.16 -16.44
C ARG A 47 -8.18 1.83 -15.96
N ALA A 48 -9.03 0.84 -15.77
CA ALA A 48 -8.62 -0.47 -15.27
C ALA A 48 -7.57 -1.14 -16.18
N GLU A 49 -7.69 -0.96 -17.50
CA GLU A 49 -6.78 -1.55 -18.48
C GLU A 49 -5.37 -0.93 -18.41
N GLU A 50 -5.23 0.26 -17.84
CA GLU A 50 -3.97 0.95 -17.64
C GLU A 50 -3.28 0.53 -16.34
N ILE A 51 -3.88 -0.38 -15.57
CA ILE A 51 -3.35 -0.89 -14.30
C ILE A 51 -3.16 -2.39 -14.47
N PRO A 52 -1.97 -2.84 -14.91
CA PRO A 52 -1.70 -4.25 -15.11
C PRO A 52 -1.97 -5.09 -13.86
N ASP A 53 -2.62 -6.23 -14.04
CA ASP A 53 -2.81 -7.19 -12.96
C ASP A 53 -1.46 -7.63 -12.40
N ARG A 54 -1.39 -7.73 -11.08
CA ARG A 54 -0.13 -8.00 -10.39
C ARG A 54 0.43 -9.38 -10.75
N ALA A 55 -0.40 -10.40 -10.90
CA ALA A 55 0.04 -11.75 -11.25
C ALA A 55 0.69 -11.75 -12.65
N VAL A 56 0.03 -11.07 -13.59
CA VAL A 56 0.52 -10.90 -14.97
C VAL A 56 1.83 -10.12 -14.97
N SER A 57 1.91 -9.02 -14.22
CA SER A 57 3.11 -8.20 -14.08
C SER A 57 4.33 -8.99 -13.59
N TYR A 58 4.19 -9.86 -12.58
CA TYR A 58 5.32 -10.67 -12.09
C TYR A 58 5.74 -11.76 -13.07
N ALA A 59 4.78 -12.39 -13.77
CA ALA A 59 5.08 -13.39 -14.79
C ALA A 59 5.75 -12.77 -16.04
N ALA A 60 5.35 -11.55 -16.40
CA ALA A 60 5.85 -10.80 -17.55
C ALA A 60 7.16 -10.03 -17.28
N ALA A 61 7.67 -9.99 -16.05
CA ALA A 61 8.92 -9.28 -15.71
C ALA A 61 10.15 -9.80 -16.49
N ALA A 62 10.05 -10.97 -17.13
CA ALA A 62 11.05 -11.53 -18.04
C ALA A 62 10.96 -11.01 -19.49
N ALA A 63 9.90 -10.26 -19.86
CA ALA A 63 9.67 -9.76 -21.21
C ALA A 63 10.21 -8.33 -21.38
N GLY A 64 11.50 -8.24 -21.68
CA GLY A 64 12.07 -7.25 -22.61
C GLY A 64 11.85 -5.75 -22.34
N ASP A 65 12.34 -5.23 -21.22
CA ASP A 65 12.70 -3.81 -21.12
C ASP A 65 14.23 -3.71 -21.03
N ASP A 66 14.87 -3.18 -22.07
CA ASP A 66 16.34 -3.06 -22.16
C ASP A 66 16.90 -1.95 -21.24
N GLY A 67 16.03 -1.22 -20.53
CA GLY A 67 16.43 -0.24 -19.53
C GLY A 67 17.11 1.01 -20.10
N ALA A 68 17.16 1.16 -21.43
CA ALA A 68 17.75 2.32 -22.09
C ALA A 68 16.83 3.56 -22.08
N SER A 69 15.59 3.43 -21.61
CA SER A 69 14.43 4.24 -22.05
C SER A 69 13.78 5.15 -20.99
N TRP A 70 14.30 5.23 -19.76
CA TRP A 70 13.66 6.02 -18.68
C TRP A 70 14.48 7.21 -18.15
N PRO A 71 15.06 8.07 -19.01
CA PRO A 71 15.97 9.14 -18.58
C PRO A 71 15.31 10.18 -17.65
N ARG A 72 13.98 10.26 -17.67
CA ARG A 72 13.21 11.20 -16.86
C ARG A 72 12.74 10.64 -15.52
N GLN A 73 12.98 9.35 -15.25
CA GLN A 73 12.53 8.67 -14.02
C GLN A 73 13.64 7.83 -13.34
N PRO A 74 14.88 8.34 -13.18
CA PRO A 74 15.98 7.58 -12.59
C PRO A 74 15.71 7.12 -11.16
N VAL A 75 14.93 7.86 -10.36
CA VAL A 75 14.57 7.46 -8.99
C VAL A 75 13.43 6.44 -9.03
N GLN A 76 12.37 6.72 -9.78
CA GLN A 76 11.19 5.84 -9.81
C GLN A 76 11.50 4.47 -10.40
N SER A 77 12.42 4.40 -11.37
CA SER A 77 12.86 3.16 -12.01
C SER A 77 13.46 2.12 -11.06
N GLY A 78 13.91 2.55 -9.87
CA GLY A 78 14.40 1.66 -8.82
C GLY A 78 13.29 0.88 -8.07
N HIS A 79 12.02 1.24 -8.25
CA HIS A 79 10.93 0.54 -7.57
C HIS A 79 10.63 -0.81 -8.23
N PHE A 80 10.48 -1.88 -7.44
CA PHE A 80 10.23 -3.24 -7.94
C PHE A 80 8.95 -3.39 -8.78
N HIS A 81 7.98 -2.46 -8.63
CA HIS A 81 6.78 -2.41 -9.47
C HIS A 81 6.86 -1.45 -10.66
N PHE A 82 7.98 -0.75 -10.88
CA PHE A 82 8.13 0.20 -11.99
C PHE A 82 7.95 -0.46 -13.35
N ARG A 83 8.81 -1.44 -13.68
CA ARG A 83 8.69 -2.17 -14.96
C ARG A 83 7.43 -3.03 -15.04
N PRO A 84 7.09 -3.82 -14.01
CA PRO A 84 5.95 -4.73 -14.12
C PRO A 84 4.59 -4.04 -14.24
N ARG A 85 4.42 -2.85 -13.64
CA ARG A 85 3.15 -2.09 -13.69
C ARG A 85 3.16 -0.94 -14.70
N GLY A 86 4.35 -0.50 -15.11
CA GLY A 86 4.56 0.55 -16.09
C GLY A 86 4.93 1.91 -15.47
N PRO A 87 5.76 2.70 -16.18
CA PRO A 87 6.28 4.00 -15.73
C PRO A 87 5.20 5.07 -15.53
N HIS A 88 4.07 4.96 -16.22
CA HIS A 88 2.95 5.91 -16.22
C HIS A 88 2.17 5.96 -14.89
N LEU A 89 2.46 5.02 -13.97
CA LEU A 89 1.94 5.03 -12.59
C LEU A 89 2.89 5.73 -11.60
N PHE A 90 4.00 6.26 -12.08
CA PHE A 90 5.00 6.98 -11.30
C PHE A 90 5.15 8.40 -11.81
N VAL A 91 5.59 9.30 -10.91
CA VAL A 91 5.88 10.68 -11.28
C VAL A 91 7.07 10.78 -12.22
N ASP A 92 7.14 11.87 -12.97
CA ASP A 92 8.35 12.29 -13.67
C ASP A 92 9.34 12.92 -12.67
N ASP A 93 10.56 12.40 -12.57
CA ASP A 93 11.56 12.90 -11.60
C ASP A 93 12.15 14.24 -12.02
N VAL A 94 12.07 14.62 -13.30
CA VAL A 94 12.53 15.94 -13.78
C VAL A 94 11.49 17.00 -13.43
N GLU A 95 10.21 16.71 -13.62
CA GLU A 95 9.12 17.67 -13.30
C GLU A 95 8.85 17.75 -11.80
N HIS A 96 9.03 16.65 -11.07
CA HIS A 96 8.79 16.56 -9.63
C HIS A 96 10.09 16.30 -8.86
N ALA A 97 11.18 16.96 -9.23
CA ALA A 97 12.46 16.79 -8.55
C ALA A 97 12.37 17.03 -7.03
N TYR A 98 13.18 16.32 -6.26
CA TYR A 98 13.35 16.56 -4.84
C TYR A 98 14.84 16.50 -4.48
N GLU A 99 15.20 17.22 -3.43
CA GLU A 99 16.57 17.28 -2.94
C GLU A 99 16.69 16.56 -1.61
N THR A 100 17.88 16.01 -1.35
CA THR A 100 18.22 15.39 -0.07
C THR A 100 19.51 15.99 0.45
N PRO A 101 19.69 16.11 1.78
CA PRO A 101 20.98 16.48 2.34
C PRO A 101 22.09 15.53 1.85
N PRO A 102 23.32 16.02 1.60
CA PRO A 102 24.41 15.19 1.05
C PRO A 102 24.77 13.95 1.87
N ASP A 103 24.59 14.02 3.20
CA ASP A 103 24.86 12.95 4.16
C ASP A 103 23.63 12.10 4.51
N ARG A 104 22.45 12.43 3.95
CA ARG A 104 21.16 11.80 4.30
C ARG A 104 20.29 11.63 3.06
N SER A 105 20.77 10.84 2.11
CA SER A 105 19.98 10.47 0.94
C SER A 105 18.76 9.63 1.34
N TYR A 106 17.64 9.87 0.66
CA TYR A 106 16.46 9.03 0.74
C TYR A 106 15.83 8.89 -0.65
N THR A 107 15.18 7.75 -0.90
CA THR A 107 14.47 7.48 -2.17
C THR A 107 12.99 7.81 -2.00
N TRP A 108 12.46 8.72 -2.82
CA TRP A 108 11.05 9.09 -2.77
C TRP A 108 10.27 8.53 -3.95
N ILE A 109 9.70 7.33 -3.75
CA ILE A 109 8.81 6.70 -4.74
C ILE A 109 7.40 7.29 -4.64
N ARG A 110 6.88 7.78 -5.77
CA ARG A 110 5.62 8.51 -5.84
C ARG A 110 4.82 8.09 -7.07
N GLY A 111 3.51 7.92 -6.87
CA GLY A 111 2.52 7.97 -7.94
C GLY A 111 1.74 9.27 -7.85
N MET A 112 1.29 9.79 -8.98
CA MET A 112 0.46 10.98 -9.10
C MET A 112 -0.65 10.69 -10.12
N GLN A 113 -1.69 10.05 -9.61
CA GLN A 113 -2.88 9.62 -10.35
C GLN A 113 -3.98 9.27 -9.34
N VAL A 114 -5.23 9.17 -9.80
CA VAL A 114 -6.31 8.66 -8.96
C VAL A 114 -5.97 7.28 -8.38
N GLY A 115 -6.11 7.11 -7.07
CA GLY A 115 -5.68 5.91 -6.32
C GLY A 115 -4.23 5.97 -5.81
N GLY A 116 -3.38 6.81 -6.42
CA GLY A 116 -2.00 7.03 -6.02
C GLY A 116 -1.19 5.72 -5.93
N ARG A 117 -0.46 5.55 -4.82
CA ARG A 117 0.42 4.38 -4.61
C ARG A 117 -0.33 3.08 -4.35
N SER A 118 -1.66 3.09 -4.16
CA SER A 118 -2.42 1.84 -4.07
C SER A 118 -2.32 1.00 -5.35
N LEU A 119 -2.13 1.67 -6.49
CA LEU A 119 -1.98 1.02 -7.79
C LEU A 119 -0.64 0.31 -7.99
N VAL A 120 0.35 0.57 -7.13
CA VAL A 120 1.71 0.00 -7.20
C VAL A 120 2.17 -0.61 -5.88
N TRP A 121 1.25 -0.84 -4.94
CA TRP A 121 1.58 -1.41 -3.64
C TRP A 121 1.97 -2.89 -3.71
N GLY A 122 2.80 -3.32 -2.76
CA GLY A 122 3.25 -4.70 -2.60
C GLY A 122 2.23 -5.64 -1.96
N GLY A 123 0.99 -5.18 -1.70
CA GLY A 123 -0.13 -6.01 -1.21
C GLY A 123 0.13 -6.75 0.10
N SER A 124 1.04 -6.23 0.94
CA SER A 124 1.24 -6.69 2.31
C SER A 124 0.60 -5.67 3.24
N ALA A 125 -0.41 -6.09 3.99
CA ALA A 125 -1.16 -5.25 4.92
C ALA A 125 -0.98 -5.82 6.33
N LEU A 126 0.12 -5.45 6.96
CA LEU A 126 0.47 -5.88 8.31
C LEU A 126 -0.11 -4.89 9.33
N ARG A 127 -0.58 -5.41 10.47
CA ARG A 127 -0.93 -4.56 11.61
C ARG A 127 0.34 -4.03 12.28
N LEU A 128 0.26 -2.80 12.77
CA LEU A 128 1.16 -2.37 13.83
C LEU A 128 0.83 -3.14 15.11
N SER A 129 1.81 -3.30 15.98
CA SER A 129 1.65 -3.91 17.29
C SER A 129 1.71 -2.87 18.40
N ARG A 130 1.54 -3.32 19.65
CA ARG A 130 1.75 -2.46 20.82
C ARG A 130 3.18 -1.92 20.89
N PHE A 131 4.17 -2.67 20.39
CA PHE A 131 5.57 -2.25 20.42
C PHE A 131 5.78 -0.93 19.68
N GLU A 132 5.09 -0.70 18.56
CA GLU A 132 5.21 0.57 17.83
C GLU A 132 4.50 1.73 18.56
N THR A 133 3.30 1.49 19.11
CA THR A 133 2.55 2.54 19.82
C THR A 133 3.16 2.93 21.17
N GLU A 134 3.90 2.01 21.79
CA GLU A 134 4.48 2.15 23.14
C GLU A 134 6.02 2.21 23.13
N ALA A 135 6.65 2.31 21.95
CA ALA A 135 8.11 2.28 21.79
C ALA A 135 8.84 3.25 22.72
N GLY A 136 8.30 4.47 22.88
CA GLY A 136 8.89 5.51 23.71
C GLY A 136 8.97 5.18 25.21
N ASP A 137 8.14 4.27 25.71
CA ASP A 137 8.20 3.83 27.11
C ASP A 137 9.33 2.82 27.36
N VAL A 138 9.84 2.21 26.28
CA VAL A 138 10.83 1.13 26.34
C VAL A 138 12.21 1.63 25.96
N ASP A 139 12.34 2.38 24.87
CA ASP A 139 13.63 2.77 24.31
C ASP A 139 14.15 4.13 24.80
N GLY A 140 13.28 4.96 25.40
CA GLY A 140 13.62 6.31 25.88
C GLY A 140 14.01 7.31 24.77
N ALA A 141 13.85 6.94 23.50
CA ALA A 141 14.25 7.75 22.34
C ALA A 141 13.07 8.03 21.40
N SER A 142 12.14 7.09 21.28
CA SER A 142 10.91 7.22 20.50
C SER A 142 9.85 8.03 21.27
N LEU A 143 8.91 8.62 20.54
CA LEU A 143 7.74 9.22 21.14
C LEU A 143 6.66 8.14 21.34
N ARG A 144 6.08 8.08 22.55
CA ARG A 144 4.86 7.30 22.78
C ARG A 144 3.73 7.91 21.95
N TRP A 145 2.99 7.07 21.23
CA TRP A 145 1.85 7.54 20.43
C TRP A 145 0.69 7.97 21.35
N PRO A 146 -0.11 8.97 20.96
CA PRO A 146 -1.28 9.40 21.73
C PRO A 146 -2.47 8.43 21.65
N VAL A 147 -2.32 7.33 20.91
CA VAL A 147 -3.30 6.25 20.74
C VAL A 147 -2.64 4.91 21.06
N ARG A 148 -3.42 3.96 21.55
CA ARG A 148 -2.99 2.58 21.82
C ARG A 148 -3.37 1.68 20.65
N TYR A 149 -2.75 0.50 20.59
CA TYR A 149 -3.15 -0.53 19.62
C TYR A 149 -4.66 -0.84 19.68
N GLU A 150 -5.24 -0.86 20.87
CA GLU A 150 -6.66 -1.16 21.09
C GLU A 150 -7.58 -0.13 20.42
N ASP A 151 -7.15 1.12 20.34
CA ASP A 151 -7.90 2.20 19.67
C ASP A 151 -7.89 2.00 18.14
N LEU A 152 -6.87 1.32 17.61
CA LEU A 152 -6.69 1.03 16.18
C LEU A 152 -7.27 -0.32 15.77
N ALA A 153 -7.36 -1.29 16.69
CA ALA A 153 -7.73 -2.67 16.39
C ALA A 153 -9.07 -2.78 15.63
N GLY A 154 -10.08 -2.04 16.06
CA GLY A 154 -11.38 -2.03 15.38
C GLY A 154 -11.34 -1.39 13.98
N ALA A 155 -10.42 -0.45 13.73
CA ALA A 155 -10.24 0.12 12.39
C ALA A 155 -9.50 -0.86 11.47
N TYR A 156 -8.50 -1.59 11.99
CA TYR A 156 -7.87 -2.68 11.25
C TYR A 156 -8.89 -3.73 10.83
N ASP A 157 -9.73 -4.22 11.76
CA ASP A 157 -10.78 -5.20 11.45
C ASP A 157 -11.64 -4.77 10.24
N ARG A 158 -12.08 -3.50 10.19
CA ARG A 158 -12.90 -2.98 9.08
C ARG A 158 -12.14 -2.90 7.76
N VAL A 159 -10.89 -2.45 7.79
CA VAL A 159 -10.05 -2.36 6.57
C VAL A 159 -9.80 -3.75 5.99
N GLU A 160 -9.49 -4.72 6.85
CA GLU A 160 -9.15 -6.07 6.43
C GLU A 160 -10.37 -6.81 5.86
N GLU A 161 -11.55 -6.60 6.45
CA GLU A 161 -12.80 -7.13 5.92
C GLU A 161 -13.16 -6.52 4.56
N LEU A 162 -13.01 -5.19 4.41
CA LEU A 162 -13.25 -4.51 3.14
C LEU A 162 -12.31 -5.02 2.04
N LEU A 163 -11.02 -5.15 2.36
CA LEU A 163 -10.01 -5.60 1.40
C LEU A 163 -10.02 -7.12 1.16
N GLY A 164 -10.76 -7.89 1.97
CA GLY A 164 -10.82 -9.35 1.86
C GLY A 164 -9.44 -10.00 2.06
N LEU A 165 -8.68 -9.55 3.07
CA LEU A 165 -7.31 -10.05 3.26
C LEU A 165 -7.28 -11.54 3.57
N ARG A 166 -6.22 -12.21 3.12
CA ARG A 166 -5.93 -13.61 3.42
C ARG A 166 -4.64 -13.73 4.21
N GLY A 167 -4.64 -14.62 5.19
CA GLY A 167 -3.51 -14.85 6.09
C GLY A 167 -3.74 -16.09 6.94
N THR A 168 -2.74 -16.44 7.74
CA THR A 168 -2.73 -17.64 8.58
C THR A 168 -3.00 -17.24 10.04
N PRO A 169 -4.15 -17.54 10.64
CA PRO A 169 -4.45 -17.13 12.02
C PRO A 169 -3.46 -17.68 13.06
N GLU A 170 -2.83 -18.81 12.79
CA GLU A 170 -1.84 -19.45 13.68
C GLU A 170 -0.51 -18.67 13.77
N GLU A 171 -0.33 -17.68 12.90
CA GLU A 171 0.83 -16.78 12.84
C GLU A 171 0.64 -15.51 13.69
N ASP A 172 -0.25 -15.56 14.69
CA ASP A 172 -0.43 -14.51 15.69
C ASP A 172 0.83 -14.34 16.57
N LEU A 173 1.50 -13.20 16.39
CA LEU A 173 2.71 -12.83 17.11
C LEU A 173 2.47 -11.51 17.87
N PRO A 174 3.01 -11.34 19.09
CA PRO A 174 2.89 -10.06 19.80
C PRO A 174 3.37 -8.86 18.99
N GLN A 175 4.40 -9.04 18.17
CA GLN A 175 4.98 -8.03 17.27
C GLN A 175 4.36 -7.98 15.87
N LEU A 176 3.50 -8.94 15.54
CA LEU A 176 2.76 -8.97 14.31
C LEU A 176 1.39 -9.59 14.59
N PRO A 177 0.47 -8.83 15.21
CA PRO A 177 -0.83 -9.33 15.57
C PRO A 177 -1.60 -9.79 14.34
N HIS A 178 -2.33 -10.89 14.45
CA HIS A 178 -3.18 -11.37 13.36
C HIS A 178 -4.30 -10.37 13.02
N GLY A 179 -4.84 -10.51 11.82
CA GLY A 179 -5.99 -9.76 11.33
C GLY A 179 -7.25 -10.61 11.16
N ARG A 180 -8.32 -9.96 10.70
CA ARG A 180 -9.56 -10.55 10.21
C ARG A 180 -9.36 -11.02 8.78
N PHE A 181 -8.96 -12.28 8.64
CA PHE A 181 -8.77 -12.90 7.33
C PHE A 181 -10.07 -13.50 6.80
N ARG A 182 -10.29 -13.40 5.47
CA ARG A 182 -11.40 -14.03 4.75
C ARG A 182 -10.88 -15.11 3.80
N GLY A 183 -11.53 -16.27 3.81
CA GLY A 183 -11.16 -17.40 2.96
C GLY A 183 -9.98 -18.23 3.50
N GLU A 184 -9.58 -19.23 2.72
CA GLU A 184 -8.50 -20.13 3.10
C GLU A 184 -7.13 -19.44 3.01
N PRO A 185 -6.20 -19.75 3.93
CA PRO A 185 -4.85 -19.24 3.88
C PRO A 185 -4.14 -19.72 2.59
N PRO A 186 -3.15 -18.95 2.09
CA PRO A 186 -2.39 -19.36 0.92
C PRO A 186 -1.67 -20.69 1.14
N VAL A 187 -1.90 -21.66 0.25
CA VAL A 187 -1.27 -22.99 0.34
C VAL A 187 0.23 -22.88 0.11
N LEU A 188 1.02 -23.47 1.02
CA LEU A 188 2.47 -23.54 0.86
C LEU A 188 2.88 -24.49 -0.28
N THR A 189 3.82 -24.06 -1.12
CA THR A 189 4.46 -24.98 -2.07
C THR A 189 5.28 -26.03 -1.30
N PRO A 190 5.63 -27.17 -1.94
CA PRO A 190 6.51 -28.16 -1.32
C PRO A 190 7.84 -27.56 -0.85
N ALA A 191 8.44 -26.66 -1.63
CA ALA A 191 9.71 -26.00 -1.29
C ALA A 191 9.58 -25.10 -0.06
N GLU A 192 8.50 -24.31 0.03
CA GLU A 192 8.26 -23.44 1.20
C GLU A 192 7.89 -24.24 2.44
N SER A 193 7.14 -25.33 2.26
CA SER A 193 6.87 -26.29 3.34
C SER A 193 8.15 -26.91 3.87
N ASP A 194 9.08 -27.25 2.98
CA ASP A 194 10.37 -27.81 3.34
C ASP A 194 11.28 -26.79 4.03
N PHE A 195 11.38 -25.58 3.48
CA PHE A 195 12.07 -24.46 4.11
C PHE A 195 11.52 -24.15 5.50
N ARG A 196 10.18 -24.12 5.64
CA ARG A 196 9.53 -23.90 6.94
C ARG A 196 9.90 -24.98 7.94
N ARG A 197 10.01 -26.24 7.52
CA ARG A 197 10.44 -27.35 8.40
C ARG A 197 11.92 -27.24 8.77
N SER A 198 12.79 -26.99 7.80
CA SER A 198 14.25 -26.95 8.02
C SER A 198 14.72 -25.71 8.78
N TYR A 199 14.03 -24.57 8.62
CA TYR A 199 14.36 -23.31 9.27
C TYR A 199 13.82 -23.20 10.71
N ARG A 200 12.99 -24.14 11.19
CA ARG A 200 12.41 -24.07 12.54
C ARG A 200 13.51 -24.12 13.62
N ARG A 201 13.96 -22.95 14.06
CA ARG A 201 14.75 -22.78 15.29
C ARG A 201 13.80 -22.76 16.49
N PRO A 202 14.21 -23.30 17.66
CA PRO A 202 13.41 -23.17 18.88
C PRO A 202 13.01 -21.71 19.12
N GLY A 203 11.72 -21.47 19.39
CA GLY A 203 11.18 -20.13 19.64
C GLY A 203 10.94 -19.25 18.40
N THR A 204 11.16 -19.74 17.18
CA THR A 204 10.89 -18.97 15.95
C THR A 204 9.64 -19.44 15.22
N ARG A 205 8.90 -18.47 14.65
CA ARG A 205 7.75 -18.73 13.76
C ARG A 205 7.99 -17.99 12.43
N PRO A 206 8.26 -18.69 11.33
CA PRO A 206 8.35 -18.06 10.02
C PRO A 206 6.93 -17.69 9.53
N VAL A 207 6.79 -16.47 9.00
CA VAL A 207 5.55 -15.94 8.40
C VAL A 207 5.79 -15.77 6.89
N PRO A 208 5.18 -16.60 6.02
CA PRO A 208 5.37 -16.50 4.59
C PRO A 208 4.53 -15.36 4.00
N VAL A 209 5.18 -14.43 3.30
CA VAL A 209 4.47 -13.41 2.52
C VAL A 209 4.18 -13.97 1.14
N ARG A 210 2.92 -13.90 0.70
CA ARG A 210 2.51 -14.37 -0.63
C ARG A 210 1.65 -13.38 -1.35
N TYR A 211 1.75 -13.42 -2.67
CA TYR A 211 0.71 -12.87 -3.52
C TYR A 211 -0.49 -13.81 -3.53
N VAL A 212 -1.67 -13.26 -3.26
CA VAL A 212 -2.94 -13.94 -3.48
C VAL A 212 -3.63 -13.21 -4.63
N PRO A 213 -3.93 -13.91 -5.75
CA PRO A 213 -4.70 -13.30 -6.83
C PRO A 213 -6.09 -12.89 -6.32
N ALA A 214 -6.66 -11.87 -6.94
CA ALA A 214 -8.06 -11.52 -6.75
C ALA A 214 -8.95 -12.71 -7.13
N ASP A 215 -10.10 -12.82 -6.47
CA ASP A 215 -11.08 -13.83 -6.82
C ASP A 215 -11.62 -13.57 -8.25
N PRO A 216 -11.89 -14.63 -9.04
CA PRO A 216 -12.43 -14.47 -10.38
C PRO A 216 -13.74 -13.67 -10.36
N GLY A 217 -13.78 -12.52 -11.03
CA GLY A 217 -14.97 -11.66 -11.14
C GLY A 217 -15.14 -10.61 -10.05
N ALA A 218 -14.13 -10.41 -9.19
CA ALA A 218 -14.02 -9.25 -8.29
C ALA A 218 -13.48 -8.01 -9.00
#